data_AF-R6WLE0-F1
#
_entry.id   AF-R6WLE0-F1
#
_cell.length_a   1.000
_cell.length_b   1.000
_cell.length_c   1.000
_cell.angle_alpha   90.00
_cell.angle_beta   90.00
_cell.angle_gamma   90.00
#
_symmetry.space_group_name_H-M   'P 1'
#
loop_
_entity.id
_entity.type
_entity.pdbx_description
1 polymer ?
#
loop_
_entity_poly.entity_id
_entity_poly.type
_entity_poly.pdbx_seq_one_letter_code
_entity_poly.pdbx_strand_id
1 'polypeptide(L)'
;MFNLNQPTVPTLEYQKARQAHKALGREDRFLAHMHCTHNQFIRHVLRLRQYGRCPVCGKLISLESPANVHHISYTRYCGSRTSEIKCFFPRDNGMIYAMTPNCELCYYDCPEKASACLNNLVLLHSACHDKLHKTNCTF
;
A
#
# COMPACT_ATOMS: atom_id res chain seq x y z
N MET A 1 8.07 8.21 23.68
CA MET A 1 7.17 8.43 22.53
C MET A 1 7.62 7.50 21.41
N PHE A 2 6.74 6.65 20.88
CA PHE A 2 7.07 5.85 19.69
C PHE A 2 7.12 6.79 18.48
N ASN A 3 8.32 7.16 18.05
CA ASN A 3 8.52 7.90 16.81
C ASN A 3 8.35 6.92 15.64
N LEU A 4 7.15 6.84 15.10
CA LEU A 4 6.97 6.28 13.77
C LEU A 4 7.63 7.26 12.80
N ASN A 5 8.62 6.79 12.03
CA ASN A 5 9.25 7.61 11.01
C ASN A 5 8.19 8.16 10.05
N GLN A 6 8.25 9.45 9.75
CA GLN A 6 7.34 10.02 8.77
C GLN A 6 7.55 9.35 7.40
N PRO A 7 6.46 8.95 6.73
CA PRO A 7 6.57 8.31 5.43
C PRO A 7 6.99 9.32 4.36
N THR A 8 7.78 8.87 3.39
CA THR A 8 8.18 9.68 2.25
C THR A 8 7.17 9.56 1.11
N VAL A 9 7.12 10.57 0.24
CA VAL A 9 6.50 10.41 -1.09
C VAL A 9 7.47 9.65 -1.99
N PRO A 10 6.99 8.69 -2.81
CA PRO A 10 7.82 8.06 -3.83
C PRO A 10 8.51 9.11 -4.72
N THR A 11 9.84 9.06 -4.78
CA THR A 11 10.65 10.00 -5.59
C THR A 11 10.52 9.75 -7.09
N LEU A 12 10.32 8.48 -7.46
CA LEU A 12 10.01 8.09 -8.83
C LEU A 12 8.51 8.22 -9.06
N GLU A 13 8.10 8.91 -10.11
CA GLU A 13 6.69 8.99 -10.47
C GLU A 13 6.12 7.63 -10.89
N TYR A 14 4.84 7.42 -10.61
CA TYR A 14 4.14 6.17 -10.91
C TYR A 14 4.27 5.75 -12.37
N GLN A 15 4.06 6.67 -13.33
CA GLN A 15 4.12 6.33 -14.76
C GLN A 15 5.53 5.93 -15.20
N LYS A 16 6.56 6.63 -14.71
CA LYS A 16 7.97 6.30 -14.98
C LYS A 16 8.34 4.95 -14.36
N ALA A 17 7.90 4.69 -13.12
CA ALA A 17 8.08 3.39 -12.47
C ALA A 17 7.43 2.27 -13.29
N ARG A 18 6.17 2.45 -13.68
CA ARG A 18 5.44 1.47 -14.50
C ARG A 18 6.17 1.15 -15.80
N GLN A 19 6.64 2.17 -16.52
CA GLN A 19 7.43 1.99 -17.75
C GLN A 19 8.74 1.23 -17.49
N ALA A 20 9.47 1.54 -16.42
CA ALA A 20 10.67 0.82 -16.04
C ALA A 20 10.38 -0.66 -15.70
N HIS A 21 9.31 -0.94 -14.96
CA HIS A 21 8.88 -2.31 -14.68
C HIS A 21 8.44 -3.06 -15.93
N LYS A 22 7.80 -2.38 -16.88
CA LYS A 22 7.43 -2.92 -18.19
C LYS A 22 8.65 -3.28 -19.03
N ALA A 23 9.65 -2.39 -19.11
CA ALA A 23 10.90 -2.65 -19.82
C ALA A 23 11.67 -3.86 -19.26
N LEU A 24 11.48 -4.15 -17.97
CA LEU A 24 12.06 -5.31 -17.28
C LEU A 24 11.18 -6.57 -17.32
N GLY A 25 10.08 -6.57 -18.08
CA GLY A 25 9.19 -7.74 -18.20
C GLY A 25 8.43 -8.10 -16.92
N ARG A 26 8.25 -7.15 -16.00
CA ARG A 26 7.64 -7.37 -14.67
C ARG A 26 6.48 -6.43 -14.35
N GLU A 27 5.81 -5.90 -15.38
CA GLU A 27 4.67 -4.98 -15.24
C GLU A 27 3.53 -5.60 -14.42
N ASP A 28 3.10 -6.83 -14.74
CA ASP A 28 1.99 -7.47 -14.03
C ASP A 28 2.28 -7.64 -12.54
N ARG A 29 3.53 -7.96 -12.20
CA ARG A 29 3.98 -8.09 -10.81
C ARG A 29 4.05 -6.74 -10.10
N PHE A 30 4.40 -5.68 -10.82
CA PHE A 30 4.33 -4.32 -10.29
C PHE A 30 2.86 -3.94 -10.01
N LEU A 31 1.95 -4.15 -10.97
CA LEU A 31 0.52 -3.88 -10.79
C LEU A 31 -0.08 -4.71 -9.64
N ALA A 32 0.31 -5.97 -9.50
CA ALA A 32 -0.08 -6.80 -8.37
C ALA A 32 0.33 -6.21 -7.00
N HIS A 33 1.53 -5.61 -6.92
CA HIS A 33 1.96 -4.88 -5.71
C HIS A 33 1.21 -3.55 -5.53
N MET A 34 0.80 -2.89 -6.60
CA MET A 34 -0.04 -1.70 -6.52
C MET A 34 -1.43 -2.04 -5.98
N HIS A 35 -2.03 -3.13 -6.47
CA HIS A 35 -3.38 -3.56 -6.10
C HIS A 35 -3.46 -4.19 -4.71
N CYS A 36 -2.35 -4.61 -4.09
CA CYS A 36 -2.37 -5.15 -2.73
C CYS A 36 -2.94 -4.17 -1.68
N THR A 37 -3.00 -2.87 -2.00
CA THR A 37 -3.62 -1.83 -1.16
C THR A 37 -5.14 -1.99 -0.97
N HIS A 38 -5.80 -2.73 -1.87
CA HIS A 38 -7.21 -3.11 -1.76
C HIS A 38 -7.42 -4.34 -0.86
N ASN A 39 -6.35 -5.05 -0.50
CA ASN A 39 -6.42 -6.25 0.32
C ASN A 39 -6.63 -5.88 1.80
N GLN A 40 -7.73 -6.35 2.40
CA GLN A 40 -8.08 -6.03 3.79
C GLN A 40 -7.10 -6.63 4.80
N PHE A 41 -6.50 -7.79 4.49
CA PHE A 41 -5.46 -8.38 5.33
C PHE A 41 -4.24 -7.45 5.45
N ILE A 42 -3.79 -6.86 4.33
CA ILE A 42 -2.68 -5.88 4.34
C ILE A 42 -3.02 -4.68 5.23
N ARG A 43 -4.23 -4.13 5.11
CA ARG A 43 -4.70 -3.02 5.94
C ARG A 43 -4.69 -3.39 7.43
N HIS A 44 -5.17 -4.59 7.77
CA HIS A 44 -5.18 -5.10 9.13
C HIS A 44 -3.76 -5.21 9.70
N VAL A 45 -2.85 -5.85 8.98
CA VAL A 45 -1.45 -6.04 9.43
C VAL A 45 -0.73 -4.69 9.59
N LEU A 46 -0.92 -3.75 8.66
CA LEU A 46 -0.33 -2.41 8.78
C LEU A 46 -0.86 -1.66 10.00
N ARG A 47 -2.17 -1.76 10.28
CA ARG A 47 -2.75 -1.16 11.48
C ARG A 47 -2.12 -1.74 12.75
N LEU A 48 -1.90 -3.05 12.83
CA LEU A 48 -1.22 -3.68 13.97
C LEU A 48 0.24 -3.21 14.11
N ARG A 49 1.01 -3.22 13.01
CA ARG A 49 2.41 -2.75 12.99
C ARG A 49 2.56 -1.29 13.43
N GLN A 50 1.54 -0.47 13.19
CA GLN A 50 1.53 0.94 13.53
C GLN A 50 0.82 1.24 14.87
N TYR A 51 0.44 0.22 15.64
CA TYR A 51 -0.33 0.38 16.88
C TYR A 51 -1.61 1.20 16.69
N GLY A 52 -2.23 1.08 15.51
CA GLY A 52 -3.40 1.83 15.12
C GLY A 52 -3.17 3.33 14.95
N ARG A 53 -1.94 3.82 14.82
CA ARG A 53 -1.63 5.26 14.68
C ARG A 53 -1.19 5.62 13.27
N CYS A 54 -1.63 6.80 12.82
CA CYS A 54 -1.13 7.42 11.60
C CYS A 54 0.26 8.02 11.87
N PRO A 55 1.30 7.63 11.13
CA PRO A 55 2.66 8.14 11.34
C PRO A 55 2.83 9.62 10.96
N VAL A 56 1.91 10.20 10.19
CA VAL A 56 1.96 11.62 9.82
C VAL A 56 1.46 12.52 10.95
N CYS A 57 0.32 12.18 11.55
CA CYS A 57 -0.34 13.06 12.55
C CYS A 57 -0.32 12.50 13.99
N GLY A 58 0.15 11.27 14.19
CA GLY A 58 0.21 10.57 15.48
C GLY A 58 -1.15 10.10 16.04
N LYS A 59 -2.27 10.49 15.43
CA LYS A 59 -3.63 10.15 15.89
C LYS A 59 -4.03 8.72 15.52
N LEU A 60 -5.01 8.17 16.22
CA LEU A 60 -5.54 6.84 15.95
C LEU A 60 -6.26 6.79 14.59
N ILE A 61 -6.03 5.71 13.85
CA ILE A 61 -6.79 5.30 12.68
C ILE A 61 -7.93 4.42 13.19
N SER A 62 -9.12 5.00 13.34
CA SER A 62 -10.31 4.26 13.73
C SER A 62 -10.83 3.42 12.55
N LEU A 63 -11.72 2.46 12.83
CA LEU A 63 -12.38 1.69 11.77
C LEU A 63 -13.31 2.56 10.91
N GLU A 64 -13.81 3.66 11.48
CA GLU A 64 -14.74 4.60 10.84
C GLU A 64 -14.02 5.69 10.05
N SER A 65 -12.76 5.99 10.39
CA SER A 65 -11.99 7.03 9.70
C SER A 65 -11.49 6.53 8.35
N PRO A 66 -11.73 7.27 7.25
CA PRO A 66 -11.14 6.96 5.95
C PRO A 66 -9.61 6.87 6.03
N ALA A 67 -9.08 5.76 5.52
CA ALA A 67 -7.64 5.49 5.51
C ALA A 67 -7.19 4.86 4.19
N ASN A 68 -5.99 5.23 3.78
CA ASN A 68 -5.35 4.79 2.55
C ASN A 68 -4.04 4.07 2.88
N VAL A 69 -3.76 2.99 2.16
CA VAL A 69 -2.43 2.38 2.16
C VAL A 69 -1.58 3.13 1.14
N HIS A 70 -0.47 3.68 1.60
CA HIS A 70 0.49 4.45 0.84
C HIS A 70 1.72 3.60 0.51
N HIS A 71 2.21 3.70 -0.73
CA HIS A 71 3.49 3.12 -1.12
C HIS A 71 4.62 4.11 -0.83
N ILE A 72 5.65 3.68 -0.10
CA ILE A 72 6.82 4.52 0.20
C ILE A 72 7.75 4.65 -1.02
N SER A 73 7.76 3.64 -1.89
CA SER A 73 8.48 3.61 -3.16
C SER A 73 7.72 2.80 -4.21
N TYR A 74 7.89 3.18 -5.49
CA TYR A 74 7.40 2.44 -6.65
C TYR A 74 8.44 1.53 -7.30
N THR A 75 9.63 1.35 -6.70
CA THR A 75 10.66 0.43 -7.25
C THR A 75 10.35 -1.05 -7.02
N ARG A 76 9.34 -1.35 -6.19
CA ARG A 76 9.00 -2.70 -5.75
C ARG A 76 7.91 -3.33 -6.61
N TYR A 77 7.98 -4.65 -6.75
CA TYR A 77 6.97 -5.50 -7.39
C TYR A 77 6.69 -6.74 -6.53
N CYS A 78 5.57 -7.41 -6.79
CA CYS A 78 5.15 -8.60 -6.04
C CYS A 78 5.94 -9.83 -6.52
N GLY A 79 6.74 -10.41 -5.64
CA GLY A 79 7.47 -11.67 -5.89
C GLY A 79 6.72 -12.94 -5.45
N SER A 80 5.46 -12.82 -5.02
CA SER A 80 4.65 -13.95 -4.57
C SER A 80 4.19 -14.81 -5.76
N ARG A 81 4.06 -16.11 -5.52
CA ARG A 81 3.44 -17.08 -6.44
C ARG A 81 2.05 -17.53 -5.97
N THR A 82 1.52 -16.91 -4.92
CA THR A 82 0.18 -17.18 -4.43
C THR A 82 -0.88 -16.84 -5.49
N SER A 83 -2.03 -17.49 -5.39
CA SER A 83 -3.21 -17.18 -6.19
C SER A 83 -3.64 -15.72 -6.02
N GLU A 84 -4.40 -15.21 -6.98
CA GLU A 84 -5.08 -13.93 -6.86
C GLU A 84 -6.48 -14.12 -6.26
N ILE A 85 -6.93 -13.11 -5.52
CA ILE A 85 -8.26 -13.03 -4.92
C ILE A 85 -8.97 -11.75 -5.36
N LYS A 86 -10.30 -11.80 -5.42
CA LYS A 86 -11.14 -10.63 -5.64
C LYS A 86 -11.31 -9.86 -4.34
N CYS A 87 -10.90 -8.60 -4.32
CA CYS A 87 -11.14 -7.69 -3.21
C CYS A 87 -12.17 -6.63 -3.62
N PHE A 88 -13.29 -6.59 -2.91
CA PHE A 88 -14.36 -5.61 -3.13
C PHE A 88 -14.15 -4.37 -2.28
N PHE A 89 -14.45 -3.20 -2.84
CA PHE A 89 -14.36 -1.92 -2.13
C PHE A 89 -15.35 -0.88 -2.68
N PRO A 90 -15.82 0.05 -1.83
CA PRO A 90 -16.80 1.04 -2.23
C PRO A 90 -16.20 2.17 -3.08
N ARG A 91 -17.01 2.69 -3.99
CA ARG A 91 -16.84 3.95 -4.76
C ARG A 91 -18.17 4.71 -4.76
N ASP A 92 -18.14 5.96 -5.20
CA ASP A 92 -19.33 6.83 -5.26
C ASP A 92 -20.47 6.21 -6.09
N ASN A 93 -20.12 5.43 -7.12
CA ASN A 93 -21.07 4.75 -8.01
C ASN A 93 -21.34 3.27 -7.64
N GLY A 94 -21.02 2.86 -6.40
CA GLY A 94 -21.27 1.51 -5.89
C GLY A 94 -20.02 0.68 -5.60
N MET A 95 -20.22 -0.62 -5.39
CA MET A 95 -19.13 -1.55 -5.08
C MET A 95 -18.39 -1.96 -6.37
N ILE A 96 -17.08 -1.82 -6.36
CA ILE A 96 -16.20 -2.35 -7.42
C ILE A 96 -15.24 -3.38 -6.82
N TYR A 97 -14.50 -4.07 -7.68
CA TYR A 97 -13.48 -5.02 -7.25
C TYR A 97 -12.17 -4.84 -8.00
N ALA A 98 -11.09 -5.31 -7.38
CA ALA A 98 -9.79 -5.49 -8.02
C ALA A 98 -9.28 -6.92 -7.74
N MET A 99 -8.55 -7.48 -8.70
CA MET A 99 -7.74 -8.66 -8.45
C MET A 99 -6.49 -8.24 -7.67
N THR A 100 -6.21 -8.94 -6.57
CA THR A 100 -5.02 -8.71 -5.75
C THR A 100 -4.36 -10.04 -5.45
N PRO A 101 -3.05 -10.10 -5.18
CA PRO A 101 -2.43 -11.30 -4.63
C PRO A 101 -3.14 -11.73 -3.34
N ASN A 102 -3.21 -13.03 -3.08
CA ASN A 102 -3.60 -13.55 -1.77
C ASN A 102 -2.50 -13.23 -0.75
N CYS A 103 -2.51 -12.00 -0.24
CA CYS A 103 -1.48 -11.49 0.66
C CYS A 103 -1.50 -12.19 2.03
N GLU A 104 -2.65 -12.72 2.45
CA GLU A 104 -2.76 -13.51 3.68
C GLU A 104 -1.99 -14.83 3.54
N LEU A 105 -2.25 -15.57 2.46
CA LEU A 105 -1.48 -16.78 2.17
C LEU A 105 0.02 -16.48 2.03
N CYS A 106 0.37 -15.40 1.32
CA CYS A 106 1.76 -14.97 1.16
C CYS A 106 2.42 -14.63 2.50
N TYR A 107 1.68 -14.04 3.44
CA TYR A 107 2.19 -13.67 4.75
C TYR A 107 2.64 -14.89 5.56
N TYR A 108 1.87 -15.97 5.51
CA TYR A 108 2.18 -17.20 6.22
C TYR A 108 3.19 -18.08 5.45
N ASP A 109 3.04 -18.22 4.14
CA ASP A 109 3.86 -19.14 3.34
C ASP A 109 5.20 -18.53 2.89
N CYS A 110 5.28 -17.21 2.78
CA CYS A 110 6.43 -16.47 2.25
C CYS A 110 6.76 -15.23 3.11
N PRO A 111 7.08 -15.41 4.41
CA PRO A 111 7.18 -14.32 5.37
C PRO A 111 8.21 -13.25 5.00
N GLU A 112 9.34 -13.62 4.38
CA GLU A 112 10.34 -12.66 3.91
C GLU A 112 9.81 -11.74 2.80
N LYS A 113 9.09 -12.31 1.82
CA LYS A 113 8.50 -11.54 0.72
C LYS A 113 7.39 -10.63 1.23
N ALA A 114 6.55 -11.15 2.12
CA ALA A 114 5.47 -10.39 2.74
C ALA A 114 6.03 -9.25 3.60
N SER A 115 7.03 -9.53 4.44
CA SER A 115 7.70 -8.52 5.27
C SER A 115 8.28 -7.40 4.42
N ALA A 116 8.97 -7.76 3.34
CA ALA A 116 9.57 -6.78 2.45
C ALA A 116 8.50 -5.96 1.67
N CYS A 117 7.32 -6.52 1.37
CA CYS A 117 6.19 -5.74 0.83
C CYS A 117 5.61 -4.79 1.89
N LEU A 118 5.36 -5.28 3.11
CA LEU A 118 4.84 -4.48 4.20
C LEU A 118 5.78 -3.33 4.61
N ASN A 119 7.10 -3.52 4.50
CA ASN A 119 8.08 -2.46 4.75
C ASN A 119 8.05 -1.33 3.69
N ASN A 120 7.40 -1.56 2.55
CA ASN A 120 7.20 -0.56 1.50
C ASN A 120 5.79 0.08 1.57
N LEU A 121 4.99 -0.27 2.58
CA LEU A 121 3.61 0.17 2.70
C LEU A 121 3.38 0.81 4.07
N VAL A 122 2.46 1.76 4.11
CA VAL A 122 2.08 2.43 5.36
C VAL A 122 0.61 2.84 5.30
N LEU A 123 -0.12 2.67 6.39
CA LEU A 123 -1.52 3.06 6.49
C LEU A 123 -1.64 4.49 7.03
N LEU A 124 -2.28 5.37 6.29
CA LEU A 124 -2.44 6.79 6.63
C LEU A 124 -3.92 7.16 6.66
N HIS A 125 -4.31 8.14 7.47
CA HIS A 125 -5.60 8.81 7.25
C HIS A 125 -5.64 9.40 5.84
N SER A 126 -6.79 9.33 5.16
CA SER A 126 -6.92 9.84 3.78
C SER A 126 -6.49 11.30 3.66
N ALA A 127 -6.89 12.15 4.61
CA ALA A 127 -6.47 13.56 4.64
C ALA A 127 -4.95 13.75 4.85
N CYS A 128 -4.28 12.84 5.57
CA CYS A 128 -2.82 12.90 5.74
C CYS A 128 -2.10 12.44 4.47
N HIS A 129 -2.61 11.41 3.81
CA HIS A 129 -2.13 10.95 2.51
C HIS A 129 -2.21 12.08 1.47
N ASP A 130 -3.35 12.78 1.38
CA ASP A 130 -3.53 13.86 0.41
C ASP A 130 -2.61 15.05 0.70
N LYS A 131 -2.43 15.40 1.98
CA LYS A 131 -1.46 16.43 2.38
C LYS A 131 -0.05 16.05 1.98
N LEU A 132 0.35 14.81 2.21
CA LEU A 132 1.69 14.30 1.90
C LEU A 132 2.00 14.45 0.40
N HIS A 133 1.05 14.11 -0.48
CA HIS A 133 1.22 14.31 -1.91
C HIS A 133 1.16 15.79 -2.35
N LYS A 134 0.34 16.62 -1.70
CA LYS A 134 0.24 18.06 -2.02
C LYS A 134 1.47 18.87 -1.60
N THR A 135 2.12 18.53 -0.48
CA THR A 135 3.29 19.28 0.02
C THR A 135 4.55 19.04 -0.82
N ASN A 136 4.60 17.94 -1.57
CA ASN A 136 5.75 17.56 -2.40
C ASN A 136 5.54 17.84 -3.90
N CYS A 137 4.44 18.51 -4.28
CA CYS A 137 4.29 19.11 -5.61
C CYS A 137 4.84 20.54 -5.58
N THR A 138 6.13 20.70 -5.85
CA THR A 138 6.66 21.99 -6.28
C THR A 138 6.18 22.25 -7.71
N PHE A 139 5.49 23.38 -7.92
CA PHE A 139 5.19 23.91 -9.25
C PHE A 139 6.45 24.15 -10.06
#